data_AF-A0A512INP9-F1
#
_entry.id   AF-A0A512INP9-F1
#
_cell.length_a   1.000
_cell.length_b   1.000
_cell.length_c   1.000
_cell.angle_alpha   90.00
_cell.angle_beta   90.00
_cell.angle_gamma   90.00
#
_symmetry.space_group_name_H-M   'P 1'
#
loop_
_entity.id
_entity.type
_entity.pdbx_description
1 polymer ?
#
loop_
_entity_poly.entity_id
_entity_poly.type
_entity_poly.pdbx_seq_one_letter_code
_entity_poly.pdbx_strand_id
1 'polypeptide(L)'
;MQQRGLAGVREAIEAAGARLLYLPAYSPDLNPIEQAFAELKALLRTAAARTVPDLWAAIPNAFATFKPDERRNHVAAAGYDAFEPT
;
A
#
# COMPACT_ATOMS: atom_id res chain seq x y z
N MET A 1 -6.92 1.11 -24.34
CA MET A 1 -7.03 0.29 -23.11
C MET A 1 -7.97 1.00 -22.16
N GLN A 2 -9.19 0.51 -21.95
CA GLN A 2 -10.15 1.14 -21.03
C GLN A 2 -9.89 0.59 -19.63
N GLN A 3 -9.33 1.42 -18.74
CA GLN A 3 -9.08 1.05 -17.36
C GLN A 3 -10.40 1.03 -16.60
N ARG A 4 -10.74 -0.10 -15.99
CA ARG A 4 -12.05 -0.35 -15.37
C ARG A 4 -12.15 0.41 -14.03
N GLY A 5 -12.53 1.68 -14.08
CA GLY A 5 -12.89 2.48 -12.91
C GLY A 5 -14.38 2.33 -12.61
N LEU A 6 -14.75 2.19 -11.34
CA LEU A 6 -16.14 2.37 -10.90
C LEU A 6 -16.52 3.84 -11.17
N ALA A 7 -17.71 4.07 -11.73
CA ALA A 7 -18.19 5.43 -12.01
C ALA A 7 -18.14 6.29 -10.74
N GLY A 8 -17.58 7.50 -10.81
CA GLY A 8 -17.51 8.44 -9.67
C GLY A 8 -16.25 8.36 -8.81
N VAL A 9 -15.38 7.35 -8.98
CA VAL A 9 -14.17 7.22 -8.13
C VAL A 9 -13.16 8.32 -8.39
N ARG A 10 -12.96 8.72 -9.64
CA ARG A 10 -12.03 9.80 -9.99
C ARG A 10 -12.48 11.11 -9.36
N GLU A 11 -13.76 11.42 -9.55
CA GLU A 11 -14.41 12.63 -9.07
C GLU A 11 -14.32 12.72 -7.54
N ALA A 12 -14.56 11.61 -6.83
CA ALA A 12 -14.42 11.56 -5.38
C ALA A 12 -12.98 11.79 -4.90
N ILE A 13 -11.98 11.23 -5.59
CA ILE A 13 -10.55 11.40 -5.24
C ILE A 13 -10.11 12.85 -5.49
N GLU A 14 -10.47 13.40 -6.65
CA GLU A 14 -10.10 14.77 -7.03
C GLU A 14 -10.83 15.82 -6.16
N ALA A 15 -12.08 15.57 -5.78
CA ALA A 15 -12.82 16.43 -4.83
C ALA A 15 -12.17 16.47 -3.43
N ALA A 16 -11.40 15.46 -3.04
CA ALA A 16 -10.63 15.44 -1.80
C ALA A 16 -9.26 16.12 -1.92
N GLY A 17 -8.92 16.71 -3.09
CA GLY A 17 -7.63 17.35 -3.35
C GLY A 17 -6.50 16.35 -3.65
N ALA A 18 -6.83 15.08 -3.90
CA ALA A 18 -5.86 14.04 -4.25
C ALA A 18 -5.83 13.80 -5.77
N ARG A 19 -4.72 13.24 -6.25
CA ARG A 19 -4.56 12.87 -7.65
C ARG A 19 -4.72 11.36 -7.83
N LEU A 20 -5.59 10.95 -8.76
CA LEU A 20 -5.72 9.55 -9.15
C LEU A 20 -4.59 9.15 -10.13
N LEU A 21 -3.68 8.32 -9.65
CA LEU A 21 -2.64 7.66 -10.46
C LEU A 21 -3.08 6.24 -10.80
N TYR A 22 -3.04 5.89 -12.08
CA TYR A 22 -3.35 4.54 -12.51
C TYR A 22 -2.08 3.69 -12.62
N LEU A 23 -2.17 2.48 -12.06
CA LEU A 23 -1.13 1.47 -12.19
C LEU A 23 -1.28 0.71 -13.52
N PRO A 24 -0.20 0.51 -14.31
CA PRO A 24 -0.24 -0.37 -15.46
C PRO A 24 -0.57 -1.82 -15.06
N ALA A 25 -1.22 -2.56 -15.96
CA ALA A 25 -1.57 -3.95 -15.68
C ALA A 25 -0.32 -4.81 -15.44
N TYR A 26 -0.40 -5.73 -14.47
CA TYR A 26 0.69 -6.63 -14.10
C TYR A 26 2.00 -5.92 -13.74
N SER A 27 1.93 -4.72 -13.17
CA SER A 27 3.11 -3.95 -12.70
C SER A 27 3.17 -3.90 -11.17
N PRO A 28 3.39 -5.03 -10.47
CA PRO A 28 3.51 -5.04 -9.02
C PRO A 28 4.73 -4.23 -8.55
N ASP A 29 5.78 -4.14 -9.37
CA ASP A 29 7.00 -3.36 -9.06
C ASP A 29 6.72 -1.86 -8.97
N LEU A 30 5.65 -1.38 -9.60
CA LEU A 30 5.20 0.01 -9.54
C LEU A 30 4.17 0.26 -8.43
N ASN A 31 3.88 -0.74 -7.58
CA ASN A 31 2.92 -0.62 -6.49
C ASN A 31 3.65 -0.65 -5.13
N PRO A 32 3.84 0.51 -4.47
CA PRO A 32 4.64 0.58 -3.24
C PRO A 32 4.03 -0.23 -2.07
N ILE A 33 2.75 -0.61 -2.18
CA ILE A 33 2.08 -1.44 -1.18
C ILE A 33 2.65 -2.87 -1.13
N GLU A 34 3.23 -3.37 -2.21
CA GLU A 34 3.67 -4.77 -2.32
C GLU A 34 4.79 -5.09 -1.32
N GLN A 35 5.79 -4.20 -1.20
CA GLN A 35 6.88 -4.34 -0.24
C GLN A 35 6.37 -4.26 1.21
N ALA A 36 5.46 -3.32 1.49
CA ALA A 36 4.83 -3.19 2.80
C ALA A 36 4.02 -4.45 3.18
N PHE A 37 3.29 -5.04 2.23
CA PHE A 37 2.54 -6.28 2.46
C PHE A 37 3.44 -7.50 2.61
N ALA A 38 4.58 -7.56 1.90
CA ALA A 38 5.55 -8.64 2.06
C ALA A 38 6.07 -8.71 3.51
N GLU A 39 6.42 -7.56 4.07
CA GLU A 39 6.87 -7.42 5.46
C GLU A 39 5.75 -7.71 6.47
N LEU A 40 4.55 -7.14 6.26
CA LEU A 40 3.38 -7.44 7.09
C LEU A 40 3.13 -8.95 7.17
N LYS A 41 3.15 -9.63 6.01
CA LYS A 41 2.98 -11.09 5.95
C LYS A 41 4.08 -11.82 6.70
N ALA A 42 5.34 -11.36 6.64
CA ALA A 42 6.43 -11.97 7.37
C ALA A 42 6.22 -11.87 8.90
N LEU A 43 5.85 -10.69 9.39
CA LEU A 43 5.56 -10.47 10.82
C LEU A 43 4.38 -11.31 11.32
N LEU A 44 3.29 -11.34 10.55
CA LEU A 44 2.11 -12.14 10.90
C LEU A 44 2.39 -13.64 10.87
N ARG A 45 3.27 -14.11 9.97
CA ARG A 45 3.72 -15.51 9.96
C ARG A 45 4.52 -15.85 11.22
N THR A 46 5.36 -14.94 11.70
CA THR A 46 6.09 -15.10 12.97
C THR A 46 5.15 -15.13 14.18
N ALA A 47 4.07 -14.34 14.16
CA ALA A 47 3.07 -14.35 15.23
C ALA A 47 2.30 -15.69 15.33
N ALA A 48 2.31 -16.49 14.27
CA ALA A 48 1.76 -17.86 14.24
C ALA A 48 0.30 -18.01 14.72
N ALA A 49 -0.52 -16.96 14.60
CA ALA A 49 -1.95 -17.00 14.91
C ALA A 49 -2.65 -18.14 14.14
N ARG A 50 -3.60 -18.81 14.80
CA ARG A 50 -4.38 -19.93 14.24
C ARG A 50 -5.88 -19.68 14.21
N THR A 51 -6.31 -18.53 14.71
CA THR A 51 -7.70 -18.09 14.65
C THR A 51 -7.79 -16.70 14.03
N VAL A 52 -8.95 -16.38 13.45
CA VAL A 52 -9.23 -15.04 12.91
C VAL A 52 -9.12 -13.96 14.00
N PRO A 53 -9.69 -14.12 15.21
CA PRO A 53 -9.51 -13.16 16.31
C PRO A 53 -8.05 -12.92 16.68
N ASP A 54 -7.24 -13.97 16.80
CA ASP A 54 -5.82 -13.83 17.15
C ASP A 54 -5.04 -13.13 16.04
N LEU A 55 -5.37 -13.41 14.77
CA LEU A 55 -4.79 -12.72 13.63
C LEU A 55 -5.14 -11.23 13.65
N TRP A 56 -6.41 -10.87 13.92
CA TRP A 56 -6.82 -9.47 14.09
C TRP A 56 -6.08 -8.77 15.21
N ALA A 57 -5.85 -9.45 16.34
CA ALA A 57 -5.07 -8.92 17.46
C ALA A 57 -3.58 -8.76 17.14
N ALA A 58 -3.03 -9.56 16.22
CA ALA A 58 -1.64 -9.48 15.80
C ALA A 58 -1.35 -8.33 14.82
N ILE A 59 -2.35 -7.90 14.03
CA ILE A 59 -2.18 -6.86 13.00
C ILE A 59 -1.66 -5.52 13.58
N PRO A 60 -2.23 -4.95 14.66
CA PRO A 60 -1.71 -3.72 15.26
C PRO A 60 -0.25 -3.84 15.70
N ASN A 61 0.14 -4.98 16.29
CA ASN A 61 1.50 -5.22 16.73
C ASN A 61 2.48 -5.28 15.54
N ALA A 62 2.05 -5.89 14.42
CA ALA A 62 2.85 -5.88 13.20
C ALA A 62 3.04 -4.46 12.66
N PHE A 63 1.98 -3.66 12.59
CA PHE A 63 2.08 -2.27 12.14
C PHE A 63 2.92 -1.38 13.06
N ALA A 64 2.96 -1.65 14.37
CA ALA A 64 3.81 -0.92 15.30
C ALA A 64 5.31 -1.00 14.98
N THR A 65 5.73 -1.97 14.15
CA THR A 65 7.13 -2.12 13.72
C THR A 65 7.48 -1.26 12.49
N PHE A 66 6.48 -0.71 11.79
CA PHE A 66 6.68 0.00 10.53
C PHE A 66 7.29 1.38 10.80
N LYS A 67 8.51 1.62 10.32
CA LYS A 67 9.18 2.91 10.48
C LYS A 67 8.94 3.83 9.28
N PRO A 68 8.72 5.15 9.48
CA PRO A 68 8.48 6.09 8.39
C PRO A 68 9.60 6.13 7.33
N ASP A 69 10.87 6.03 7.75
CA ASP A 69 12.02 6.04 6.83
C ASP A 69 11.98 4.87 5.86
N GLU A 70 11.70 3.66 6.35
CA GLU A 70 11.61 2.46 5.52
C GLU A 70 10.43 2.54 4.56
N ARG A 71 9.29 3.13 4.99
CA ARG A 71 8.14 3.31 4.10
C ARG A 71 8.44 4.29 2.96
N ARG A 72 9.20 5.35 3.22
CA ARG A 72 9.67 6.26 2.17
C ARG A 72 10.51 5.52 1.12
N ASN A 73 11.37 4.60 1.55
CA ASN A 73 12.17 3.80 0.63
C ASN A 73 11.29 2.92 -0.28
N HIS A 74 10.17 2.39 0.21
CA HIS A 74 9.24 1.61 -0.62
C HIS A 74 8.55 2.46 -1.70
N VAL A 75 8.17 3.69 -1.35
CA VAL A 75 7.59 4.66 -2.29
C VAL A 75 8.61 5.04 -3.36
N ALA A 76 9.87 5.29 -2.96
CA ALA A 76 10.97 5.58 -3.88
C ALA A 76 11.28 4.39 -4.80
N ALA A 77 11.34 3.17 -4.25
CA ALA A 77 11.59 1.95 -5.03
C ALA A 77 10.52 1.70 -6.11
N ALA A 78 9.29 2.16 -5.91
CA ALA A 78 8.22 2.10 -6.90
C ALA A 78 8.21 3.30 -7.87
N GLY A 79 9.20 4.20 -7.80
CA GLY A 79 9.40 5.31 -8.74
C GLY A 79 8.63 6.60 -8.42
N TYR A 80 8.21 6.80 -7.18
CA TYR A 80 7.41 7.96 -6.74
C TYR A 80 8.21 9.02 -5.96
N ASP A 81 9.54 8.88 -5.85
CA ASP A 81 10.42 9.85 -5.19
C ASP A 81 10.57 11.17 -5.95
N ALA A 82 10.41 11.14 -7.28
CA ALA A 82 10.48 12.32 -8.16
C ALA A 82 9.15 13.09 -8.29
N PHE A 83 8.11 12.70 -7.54
CA PHE A 83 6.81 13.36 -7.63
C PHE A 83 6.82 14.65 -6.79
N GLU A 84 7.11 15.79 -7.42
CA GLU A 84 6.97 17.09 -6.76
C GLU A 84 5.48 17.38 -6.49
N PRO A 85 5.13 17.80 -5.26
CA PRO A 85 3.82 18.38 -4.99
C PRO A 85 3.83 19.82 -5.52
N THR A 86 3.26 20.04 -6.70
CA THR A 86 2.78 21.39 -7.10
C THR A 86 1.51 21.74 -6.36
#